data_AF-A0A6H1ZHK9-F1
#
_entry.id   AF-A0A6H1ZHK9-F1
#
_cell.length_a   1.000
_cell.length_b   1.000
_cell.length_c   1.000
_cell.angle_alpha   90.00
_cell.angle_beta   90.00
_cell.angle_gamma   90.00
#
_symmetry.space_group_name_H-M   'P 1'
#
loop_
_entity.id
_entity.type
_entity.pdbx_description
1 polymer ?
#
loop_
_entity_poly.entity_id
_entity_poly.type
_entity_poly.pdbx_seq_one_letter_code
_entity_poly.pdbx_strand_id
1 'polypeptide(L)' 'MEVSQIVEQYLKANGYDGLVSFAGECSCRIGDLMPCDYDCIANCEAGYKVPCTCGEGCEFHIATKKPKEEETNG' A
#
# COMPACT_ATOMS: atom_id res chain seq x y z
N MET A 1 -12.78 8.44 -15.76
CA MET A 1 -12.65 7.59 -14.56
C MET A 1 -11.59 6.58 -14.91
N GLU A 2 -10.41 6.76 -14.35
CA GLU A 2 -9.26 5.89 -14.59
C GLU A 2 -9.29 4.68 -13.68
N VAL A 3 -8.62 3.59 -14.06
CA VAL A 3 -8.52 2.38 -13.22
C VAL A 3 -7.92 2.72 -11.85
N SER A 4 -6.93 3.62 -11.80
CA SER A 4 -6.35 4.11 -10.54
C SER A 4 -7.38 4.79 -9.64
N GLN A 5 -8.32 5.53 -10.21
CA GLN A 5 -9.39 6.19 -9.43
C GLN A 5 -10.40 5.18 -8.87
N ILE A 6 -10.71 4.12 -9.62
CA ILE A 6 -11.59 3.03 -9.16
C ILE A 6 -10.94 2.28 -8.00
N VAL A 7 -9.68 1.91 -8.16
CA VAL A 7 -8.91 1.23 -7.11
C VAL A 7 -8.78 2.12 -5.87
N GLU A 8 -8.47 3.41 -6.05
CA GLU A 8 -8.37 4.36 -4.94
C GLU A 8 -9.66 4.45 -4.13
N GLN A 9 -10.82 4.51 -4.80
CA GLN A 9 -12.12 4.53 -4.13
C GLN A 9 -12.34 3.27 -3.29
N TYR A 10 -12.02 2.09 -3.84
CA TYR A 10 -12.12 0.84 -3.10
C TYR A 10 -11.17 0.79 -1.90
N LEU A 11 -9.90 1.18 -2.06
CA LEU A 11 -8.93 1.18 -0.97
C LEU A 11 -9.38 2.09 0.17
N LYS A 12 -9.81 3.31 -0.14
CA LYS A 12 -10.35 4.28 0.84
C LYS A 12 -11.57 3.73 1.56
N ALA A 13 -12.54 3.17 0.83
CA ALA A 13 -13.79 2.65 1.41
C ALA A 13 -13.56 1.47 2.36
N ASN A 14 -12.45 0.74 2.19
CA ASN A 14 -12.12 -0.45 2.99
C ASN A 14 -10.96 -0.21 4.00
N GLY A 15 -10.47 1.02 4.12
CA GLY A 15 -9.45 1.40 5.10
C GLY A 15 -8.04 0.90 4.79
N TYR A 16 -7.71 0.70 3.51
CA TYR A 16 -6.35 0.42 3.05
C TYR A 16 -5.62 1.73 2.69
N ASP A 17 -4.29 1.71 2.73
CA ASP A 17 -3.45 2.88 2.48
C ASP A 17 -2.78 2.87 1.10
N GLY A 18 -2.75 1.71 0.43
CA GLY A 18 -2.01 1.56 -0.82
C GLY A 18 -2.01 0.14 -1.37
N LEU A 19 -1.10 -0.09 -2.32
CA LEU A 19 -0.85 -1.41 -2.93
C LEU A 19 0.59 -1.84 -2.72
N VAL A 20 0.82 -3.15 -2.71
CA VAL A 20 2.15 -3.77 -2.70
C VAL A 20 2.23 -4.90 -3.70
N SER A 21 3.38 -5.06 -4.35
CA SER A 21 3.72 -6.23 -5.14
C SER A 21 5.02 -6.82 -4.61
N PHE A 22 4.97 -8.06 -4.11
CA PHE A 22 6.17 -8.78 -3.69
C PHE A 22 7.02 -9.22 -4.89
N ALA A 23 6.38 -9.54 -6.02
CA ALA A 23 7.09 -9.94 -7.23
C ALA A 23 7.74 -8.76 -7.96
N GLY A 24 7.12 -7.58 -7.88
CA GLY A 24 7.67 -6.33 -8.43
C GLY A 24 8.53 -5.55 -7.44
N GLU A 25 8.69 -6.05 -6.20
CA GLU A 25 9.40 -5.39 -5.09
C GLU A 25 9.03 -3.90 -4.94
N CYS A 26 7.75 -3.58 -5.16
CA CYS A 26 7.26 -2.21 -5.20
C CYS A 26 6.04 -2.02 -4.30
N SER A 27 5.83 -0.78 -3.88
CA SER A 27 4.61 -0.38 -3.18
C SER A 27 4.25 1.05 -3.56
N CYS A 28 2.96 1.35 -3.50
CA CYS A 28 2.45 2.69 -3.79
C CYS A 28 1.33 3.05 -2.81
N ARG A 29 1.12 4.35 -2.61
CA ARG A 29 0.12 4.89 -1.67
C ARG A 29 -1.07 5.45 -2.42
N ILE A 30 -2.21 5.54 -1.73
CA ILE A 30 -3.34 6.35 -2.19
C ILE A 30 -2.86 7.77 -2.58
N GLY A 31 -3.37 8.28 -3.70
CA GLY A 31 -2.95 9.57 -4.28
C GLY A 31 -1.74 9.50 -5.20
N ASP A 32 -1.02 8.37 -5.21
CA ASP A 32 0.06 8.07 -6.16
C ASP A 32 0.04 6.56 -6.48
N LEU A 33 -1.12 6.06 -6.92
CA LEU A 33 -1.34 4.63 -7.17
C LEU A 33 -0.86 4.24 -8.57
N MET A 34 -0.20 3.07 -8.62
CA MET A 34 0.30 2.48 -9.87
C MET A 34 1.29 3.39 -10.64
N PRO A 35 2.29 4.02 -9.99
CA PRO A 35 3.31 4.82 -10.67
C PRO A 35 4.38 3.95 -11.36
N CYS A 36 4.44 2.66 -11.01
CA CYS A 36 5.34 1.69 -11.59
C CYS A 36 4.82 1.16 -12.94
N ASP A 37 5.75 0.80 -13.82
CA ASP A 37 5.51 0.18 -15.12
C ASP A 37 5.54 -1.36 -15.07
N TYR A 38 5.26 -1.95 -13.90
CA TYR A 38 5.34 -3.40 -13.71
C TYR A 38 4.20 -4.14 -14.42
N ASP A 39 4.55 -5.12 -15.25
CA ASP A 39 3.63 -5.86 -16.13
C ASP A 39 2.53 -6.64 -15.38
N CYS A 40 2.75 -7.01 -14.11
CA CYS A 40 1.83 -7.83 -13.33
C CYS A 40 1.04 -7.03 -12.30
N ILE A 41 0.51 -5.86 -12.69
CA ILE A 41 -0.30 -5.00 -11.82
C ILE A 41 -1.56 -5.68 -11.28
N ALA A 42 -2.07 -6.69 -12.01
CA ALA A 42 -3.19 -7.51 -11.60
C ALA A 42 -2.93 -8.33 -10.31
N ASN A 43 -1.65 -8.49 -9.92
CA ASN A 43 -1.24 -9.23 -8.73
C ASN A 43 -0.91 -8.30 -7.55
N CYS A 44 -1.08 -6.98 -7.69
CA CYS A 44 -0.90 -6.06 -6.59
C CYS A 44 -1.94 -6.32 -5.49
N GLU A 45 -1.48 -6.37 -4.24
CA GLU A 45 -2.33 -6.59 -3.07
C GLU A 45 -2.59 -5.27 -2.35
N ALA A 46 -3.81 -5.10 -1.83
CA ALA A 46 -4.15 -3.99 -0.95
C ALA A 46 -3.43 -4.14 0.40
N GLY A 47 -2.96 -3.04 0.95
CA GLY A 47 -2.26 -3.09 2.24
C GLY A 47 -2.31 -1.79 3.03
N TYR A 48 -1.67 -1.84 4.19
CA TYR A 48 -1.64 -0.80 5.21
C TYR A 48 -0.25 -0.19 5.28
N LYS A 49 -0.20 1.13 5.43
CA LYS A 49 1.06 1.84 5.61
C LYS A 49 1.63 1.51 6.98
N VAL A 50 2.86 1.02 7.00
CA VAL A 50 3.59 0.71 8.22
C VAL A 50 4.93 1.46 8.24
N PRO A 51 5.43 1.84 9.44
CA PRO A 51 6.77 2.38 9.57
C PRO A 51 7.82 1.42 8.97
N CYS A 52 8.80 1.98 8.27
CA CYS A 52 9.93 1.21 7.79
C CYS A 52 10.82 0.76 8.96
N THR A 53 11.14 -0.52 9.03
CA THR A 53 12.03 -1.11 10.05
C THR A 53 13.15 -1.96 9.44
N CYS A 54 13.32 -1.95 8.11
CA CYS A 54 14.30 -2.79 7.42
C CYS A 54 15.74 -2.27 7.46
N GLY A 55 15.96 -0.99 7.80
CA GLY A 55 17.29 -0.37 7.83
C GLY A 55 17.79 0.15 6.47
N GLU A 56 16.99 0.05 5.41
CA GLU A 56 17.38 0.44 4.03
C GLU A 56 17.01 1.89 3.67
N GLY A 57 16.71 2.74 4.67
CA GLY A 57 16.40 4.15 4.44
C GLY A 57 15.05 4.43 3.76
N CYS A 58 14.16 3.44 3.65
CA CYS A 58 12.81 3.66 3.11
C CYS A 58 11.95 4.50 4.07
N GLU A 59 11.05 5.34 3.54
CA GLU A 59 10.15 6.15 4.39
C GLU A 59 9.04 5.32 5.04
N PHE A 60 8.48 4.35 4.31
CA PHE A 60 7.40 3.48 4.76
C PHE A 60 7.37 2.19 3.93
N HIS A 61 6.65 1.18 4.42
CA HIS A 61 6.25 0.02 3.61
C HIS A 61 4.72 -0.11 3.58
N ILE A 62 4.21 -0.90 2.63
CA ILE A 62 2.82 -1.36 2.61
C ILE A 62 2.80 -2.84 3.00
N ALA A 63 2.07 -3.18 4.07
CA ALA A 63 1.93 -4.54 4.56
C ALA A 63 0.51 -5.08 4.32
N THR A 64 0.37 -6.35 3.95
CA THR A 64 -0.94 -6.99 3.69
C THR A 64 -1.67 -7.39 4.98
N LYS A 65 -0.99 -7.31 6.13
CA LYS A 65 -1.59 -7.52 7.45
C LYS A 65 -1.82 -6.16 8.11
N LYS A 66 -3.05 -5.95 8.59
CA LYS A 66 -3.37 -4.76 9.37
C LYS A 66 -2.47 -4.71 10.61
N PRO A 67 -1.74 -3.61 10.86
CA PRO A 67 -1.00 -3.46 12.10
C PRO A 67 -1.99 -3.55 13.26
N LYS A 68 -1.57 -4.20 14.36
CA LYS A 68 -2.33 -4.10 15.60
C LYS A 68 -2.28 -2.62 15.98
N GLU A 69 -3.45 -2.02 16.23
CA GLU A 69 -3.50 -0.68 16.80
C GLU A 69 -2.57 -0.67 18.02
N GLU A 70 -1.53 0.18 17.99
CA GLU A 70 -0.79 0.44 19.21
C GLU A 70 -1.81 0.96 20.21
N GLU A 71 -1.97 0.26 21.33
CA GLU A 71 -2.74 0.73 22.48
C GLU A 71 -2.15 2.08 22.90
N THR A 72 -2.71 3.17 22.37
CA THR A 72 -2.49 4.50 22.88
C THR A 72 -3.12 4.54 24.27
N ASN A 73 -2.31 4.17 25.26
CA ASN A 73 -2.55 4.54 26.65
C ASN A 73 -2.79 6.06 26.65
N GLY A 74 -3.99 6.44 27.10
CA GLY A 74 -4.53 7.79 27.05
C GLY A 74 -3.85 8.82 27.95
#